data_AF-A0A7C7DNY7-F1
#
_entry.id   AF-A0A7C7DNY7-F1
#
_cell.length_a   1.000
_cell.length_b   1.000
_cell.length_c   1.000
_cell.angle_alpha   90.00
_cell.angle_beta   90.00
_cell.angle_gamma   90.00
#
_symmetry.space_group_name_H-M   'P 1'
#
loop_
_entity.id
_entity.type
_entity.pdbx_description
1 polymer ?
#
loop_
_entity_poly.entity_id
_entity_poly.type
_entity_poly.pdbx_seq_one_letter_code
_entity_poly.pdbx_strand_id
1 'polypeptide(L)'
;MDDDKLRQQIASFRYGLISPIVSRQDLVPGETTALIREAASRHYVIPGSTRTRVGERTIQRYLSMYREGGFDALMPMPRENSSRIPEELIDLAIALRRENPKRSIAAIIGMLEVSGQVEPGYLKRSTLYDHFRKAGLTKPRMALKDTYRRYQAIHRNERWIGDTCHLTYLGELENPDKKHKVFLFAWMDDFSRKIVHAQLYKAERMPALEDSLKKAIITHGLPE
;
A
#
# COMPACT_ATOMS: atom_id res chain seq x y z
N MET A 1 -2.16 -11.16 -23.56
CA MET A 1 -2.15 -10.56 -24.91
C MET A 1 -1.11 -9.43 -25.03
N ASP A 2 -1.01 -8.52 -24.06
CA ASP A 2 -0.04 -7.40 -24.15
C ASP A 2 1.44 -7.81 -24.09
N ASP A 3 1.79 -8.83 -23.30
CA ASP A 3 3.19 -9.24 -23.10
C ASP A 3 3.83 -9.79 -24.39
N ASP A 4 3.06 -10.52 -25.20
CA ASP A 4 3.59 -11.11 -26.44
C ASP A 4 3.78 -10.06 -27.54
N LYS A 5 2.87 -9.08 -27.60
CA LYS A 5 3.00 -7.91 -28.48
C LYS A 5 4.24 -7.08 -28.14
N LEU A 6 4.51 -6.88 -26.85
CA LEU A 6 5.73 -6.18 -26.41
C LEU A 6 7.00 -6.97 -26.76
N ARG A 7 6.99 -8.30 -26.62
CA ARG A 7 8.12 -9.17 -26.99
C ARG A 7 8.44 -9.07 -28.48
N GLN A 8 7.43 -9.08 -29.34
CA GLN A 8 7.59 -8.90 -30.78
C GLN A 8 8.14 -7.50 -31.11
N GLN A 9 7.62 -6.44 -30.49
CA GLN A 9 8.13 -5.07 -30.68
C GLN A 9 9.61 -4.95 -30.29
N ILE A 10 10.03 -5.60 -29.20
CA ILE A 10 11.42 -5.62 -28.78
C ILE A 10 12.29 -6.39 -29.80
N ALA A 11 11.81 -7.52 -30.33
CA ALA A 11 12.54 -8.27 -31.35
C ALA A 11 12.70 -7.47 -32.66
N SER A 12 11.63 -6.81 -33.13
CA SER A 12 11.68 -5.93 -34.30
C SER A 12 12.65 -4.76 -34.09
N PHE A 13 12.65 -4.15 -32.90
CA PHE A 13 13.63 -3.11 -32.54
C PHE A 13 15.06 -3.63 -32.60
N ARG A 14 15.35 -4.78 -31.98
CA ARG A 14 16.67 -5.42 -32.00
C ARG A 14 17.12 -5.76 -33.41
N TYR A 15 16.21 -6.27 -34.25
CA TYR A 15 16.47 -6.55 -35.65
C TYR A 15 16.81 -5.28 -36.43
N GLY A 16 16.08 -4.19 -36.20
CA GLY A 16 16.37 -2.89 -36.82
C GLY A 16 17.78 -2.36 -36.54
N LEU A 17 18.34 -2.65 -35.35
CA LEU A 17 19.72 -2.29 -35.02
C LEU A 17 20.78 -3.07 -35.81
N ILE A 18 20.49 -4.33 -36.16
CA ILE A 18 21.46 -5.22 -36.82
C ILE A 18 21.19 -5.41 -38.31
N SER A 19 20.01 -5.01 -38.81
CA SER A 19 19.61 -5.14 -40.21
C SER A 19 20.65 -4.57 -41.20
N PRO A 20 21.29 -3.39 -40.96
CA PRO A 20 22.34 -2.89 -41.85
C PRO A 20 23.55 -3.83 -42.01
N ILE A 21 23.78 -4.69 -41.02
CA ILE A 21 24.88 -5.68 -41.00
C ILE A 21 24.40 -7.01 -41.60
N VAL A 22 23.18 -7.43 -41.25
CA VAL A 22 22.63 -8.74 -41.63
C VAL A 22 22.19 -8.78 -43.10
N SER A 23 21.70 -7.68 -43.64
CA SER A 23 21.17 -7.61 -45.01
C SER A 23 22.27 -7.51 -46.08
N ARG A 24 23.55 -7.38 -45.70
CA ARG A 24 24.68 -7.27 -46.62
C ARG A 24 25.46 -8.60 -46.65
N GLN A 25 25.63 -9.17 -47.85
CA GLN A 25 26.35 -10.44 -48.04
C GLN A 25 27.88 -10.27 -48.04
N ASP A 26 28.39 -9.13 -48.50
CA ASP A 26 29.84 -8.89 -48.66
C ASP A 26 30.30 -7.66 -47.86
N LEU A 27 30.54 -7.84 -46.56
CA LEU A 27 31.11 -6.79 -45.70
C LEU A 27 32.64 -6.88 -45.68
N VAL A 28 33.31 -5.76 -45.91
CA VAL A 28 34.78 -5.66 -45.85
C VAL A 28 35.25 -5.76 -44.39
N PRO A 29 36.44 -6.33 -44.09
CA PRO A 29 36.98 -6.34 -42.74
C PRO A 29 36.99 -4.95 -42.11
N GLY A 30 36.30 -4.78 -40.97
CA GLY A 30 36.19 -3.50 -40.24
C GLY A 30 34.88 -2.73 -40.44
N GLU A 31 34.13 -2.96 -41.51
CA GLU A 31 32.84 -2.28 -41.76
C GLU A 31 31.78 -2.67 -40.73
N THR A 32 31.78 -3.94 -40.31
CA THR A 32 30.89 -4.43 -39.24
C THR A 32 31.10 -3.64 -37.95
N THR A 33 32.36 -3.39 -37.59
CA THR A 33 32.71 -2.63 -36.38
C THR A 33 32.31 -1.16 -36.50
N ALA A 34 32.49 -0.56 -37.68
CA ALA A 34 32.05 0.80 -37.94
C ALA A 34 30.51 0.95 -37.81
N LEU A 35 29.75 0.02 -38.40
CA LEU A 35 28.28 0.00 -38.31
C LEU A 35 27.79 -0.22 -36.87
N ILE A 36 28.47 -1.06 -36.08
CA ILE A 36 28.15 -1.25 -34.66
C ILE A 36 28.39 0.04 -33.87
N ARG A 37 29.52 0.72 -34.11
CA ARG A 37 29.85 1.99 -33.45
C ARG A 37 28.86 3.09 -33.82
N GLU A 38 28.47 3.16 -35.09
CA GLU A 38 27.45 4.08 -35.57
C GLU A 38 26.08 3.79 -34.93
N ALA A 39 25.67 2.52 -34.88
CA ALA A 39 24.44 2.14 -34.22
C ALA A 39 24.47 2.46 -32.72
N ALA A 40 25.62 2.37 -32.05
CA ALA A 40 25.77 2.71 -30.63
C ALA A 40 25.84 4.22 -30.33
N SER A 41 26.17 5.06 -31.32
CA SER A 41 26.23 6.52 -31.17
C SER A 41 24.85 7.18 -31.28
N ARG A 42 23.89 6.51 -31.94
CA ARG A 42 22.52 6.98 -32.13
C ARG A 42 21.65 6.86 -30.87
N HIS A 43 20.56 7.64 -30.86
CA HIS A 43 19.53 7.60 -29.83
C HIS A 43 18.28 6.89 -30.36
N TYR A 44 17.64 6.10 -29.50
CA TYR A 44 16.49 5.28 -29.84
C TYR A 44 15.38 5.39 -28.81
N VAL A 45 14.15 5.17 -29.26
CA VAL A 45 13.02 4.84 -28.38
C VAL A 45 12.98 3.32 -28.24
N ILE A 46 13.45 2.81 -27.10
CA ILE A 46 13.57 1.37 -26.84
C ILE A 46 12.25 0.86 -26.24
N PRO A 47 11.54 -0.08 -26.89
CA PRO A 47 10.29 -0.62 -26.34
C PRO A 47 10.52 -1.25 -24.96
N GLY A 48 9.72 -0.84 -23.96
CA GLY A 48 9.79 -1.38 -22.60
C GLY A 48 11.01 -0.93 -21.78
N SER A 49 11.76 0.09 -22.21
CA SER A 49 12.90 0.63 -21.46
C SER A 49 12.90 2.16 -21.41
N THR A 50 13.41 2.73 -20.32
CA THR A 50 13.67 4.17 -20.19
C THR A 50 15.03 4.58 -20.78
N ARG A 51 15.81 3.63 -21.29
CA ARG A 51 17.12 3.88 -21.90
C ARG A 51 16.95 4.41 -23.32
N THR A 52 17.83 5.33 -23.69
CA THR A 52 17.82 5.97 -25.02
C THR A 52 18.97 5.55 -25.92
N ARG A 53 19.91 4.73 -25.42
CA ARG A 53 21.09 4.26 -26.18
C ARG A 53 21.35 2.78 -25.94
N VAL A 54 21.97 2.14 -26.93
CA VAL A 54 22.38 0.72 -26.88
C VAL A 54 23.90 0.66 -27.07
N GLY A 55 24.61 0.01 -26.14
CA GLY A 55 26.07 -0.09 -26.22
C GLY A 55 26.55 -1.11 -27.26
N GLU A 56 27.78 -0.92 -27.77
CA GLU A 56 28.39 -1.76 -28.82
C GLU A 56 28.33 -3.26 -28.49
N ARG A 57 28.70 -3.65 -27.25
CA ARG A 57 28.66 -5.06 -26.78
C ARG A 57 27.26 -5.66 -26.81
N THR A 58 26.22 -4.86 -26.65
CA THR A 58 24.83 -5.33 -26.73
C THR A 58 24.40 -5.56 -28.17
N ILE A 59 24.83 -4.71 -29.10
CA ILE A 59 24.57 -4.87 -30.54
C ILE A 59 25.30 -6.11 -31.07
N GLN A 60 26.55 -6.32 -30.67
CA GLN A 60 27.31 -7.55 -30.98
C GLN A 60 26.58 -8.81 -30.50
N ARG A 61 26.04 -8.78 -29.28
CA ARG A 61 25.25 -9.89 -28.73
C ARG A 61 23.97 -10.14 -29.54
N TYR A 62 23.26 -9.10 -29.97
CA TYR A 62 22.08 -9.28 -30.84
C TYR A 62 22.47 -9.88 -32.20
N LEU A 63 23.61 -9.48 -32.76
CA LEU A 63 24.11 -10.05 -34.00
C LEU A 63 24.45 -11.54 -33.87
N SER A 64 25.11 -11.95 -32.77
CA SER A 64 25.40 -13.37 -32.53
C SER A 64 24.12 -14.20 -32.36
N MET A 65 23.18 -13.71 -31.54
CA MET A 65 21.88 -14.38 -31.33
C MET A 65 21.12 -14.55 -32.65
N TYR A 66 21.11 -13.53 -33.51
CA TYR A 66 20.44 -13.62 -34.81
C TYR A 66 21.11 -14.61 -35.77
N ARG A 67 22.45 -14.68 -35.78
CA ARG A 67 23.18 -15.64 -36.62
C ARG A 67 22.95 -17.09 -36.19
N GLU A 68 22.79 -17.33 -34.89
CA GLU A 68 22.60 -18.67 -34.32
C GLU A 68 21.13 -19.13 -34.38
N GLY A 69 20.17 -18.24 -34.13
CA GLY A 69 18.76 -18.62 -33.95
C GLY A 69 17.75 -17.69 -34.63
N GLY A 70 18.19 -16.88 -35.61
CA GLY A 70 17.32 -16.06 -36.44
C GLY A 70 16.57 -14.97 -35.66
N PHE A 71 15.40 -14.59 -36.17
CA PHE A 71 14.57 -13.55 -35.56
C PHE A 71 14.03 -13.97 -34.17
N ASP A 72 13.68 -15.25 -34.00
CA ASP A 72 13.09 -15.74 -32.75
C ASP A 72 14.07 -15.64 -31.57
N ALA A 73 15.38 -15.81 -31.83
CA ALA A 73 16.42 -15.60 -30.82
C ALA A 73 16.52 -14.15 -30.33
N LEU A 74 16.00 -13.17 -31.08
CA LEU A 74 15.93 -11.78 -30.65
C LEU A 74 14.75 -11.50 -29.72
N MET A 75 13.78 -12.41 -29.60
CA MET A 75 12.69 -12.23 -28.64
C MET A 75 13.20 -12.31 -27.20
N PRO A 76 12.72 -11.45 -26.28
CA PRO A 76 12.97 -11.63 -24.86
C PRO A 76 12.49 -13.01 -24.41
N MET A 77 13.40 -13.79 -23.82
CA MET A 77 13.02 -15.03 -23.17
C MET A 77 12.23 -14.70 -21.89
N PRO A 78 11.10 -15.37 -21.66
CA PRO A 78 10.41 -15.27 -20.39
C PRO A 78 11.36 -15.74 -19.29
N ARG A 79 11.47 -14.97 -18.21
CA ARG A 79 12.21 -15.42 -17.03
C ARG A 79 11.43 -16.58 -16.42
N GLU A 80 12.03 -17.75 -16.37
CA GLU A 80 11.55 -18.82 -15.51
C GLU A 80 11.74 -18.39 -14.06
N ASN A 81 10.66 -18.03 -13.39
CA ASN A 81 10.68 -17.83 -11.94
C ASN A 81 10.76 -19.22 -11.31
N SER A 82 11.95 -19.65 -10.93
CA SER A 82 12.26 -20.98 -10.35
C SER A 82 11.59 -21.27 -9.00
N SER A 83 10.86 -20.31 -8.42
CA SER A 83 10.17 -20.47 -7.13
C SER A 83 8.66 -20.30 -7.26
N ARG A 84 8.03 -20.95 -8.25
CA ARG A 84 6.57 -20.96 -8.35
C ARG A 84 6.02 -21.90 -7.28
N ILE A 85 5.56 -21.31 -6.19
CA ILE A 85 4.74 -22.03 -5.20
C ILE A 85 3.55 -22.66 -5.96
N PRO A 86 3.21 -23.93 -5.71
CA PRO A 86 2.04 -24.56 -6.31
C PRO A 86 0.78 -23.69 -6.11
N GLU A 87 -0.02 -23.53 -7.16
CA GLU A 87 -1.22 -22.69 -7.12
C GLU A 87 -2.22 -23.19 -6.08
N GLU A 88 -2.35 -24.51 -5.94
CA GLU A 88 -3.18 -25.17 -4.90
C GLU A 88 -2.85 -24.68 -3.49
N LEU A 89 -1.56 -24.46 -3.22
CA LEU A 89 -1.10 -24.03 -1.91
C LEU A 89 -1.42 -22.56 -1.63
N ILE A 90 -1.35 -21.73 -2.68
CA ILE A 90 -1.75 -20.32 -2.61
C ILE A 90 -3.26 -20.23 -2.37
N ASP A 91 -4.04 -21.06 -3.05
CA ASP A 91 -5.49 -21.09 -2.90
C ASP A 91 -5.91 -21.53 -1.48
N LEU A 92 -5.24 -22.54 -0.93
CA LEU A 92 -5.43 -22.96 0.45
C LEU A 92 -5.11 -21.84 1.45
N ALA A 93 -3.99 -21.15 1.26
CA ALA A 93 -3.61 -20.01 2.10
C ALA A 93 -4.61 -18.84 1.99
N ILE A 94 -5.17 -18.60 0.80
CA ILE A 94 -6.21 -17.61 0.56
C ILE A 94 -7.51 -17.99 1.27
N ALA A 95 -7.91 -19.27 1.22
CA ALA A 95 -9.08 -19.77 1.94
C ALA A 95 -8.94 -19.55 3.45
N LEU A 96 -7.80 -19.93 4.04
CA LEU A 96 -7.50 -19.72 5.45
C LEU A 96 -7.54 -18.23 5.86
N ARG A 97 -7.10 -17.32 4.98
CA ARG A 97 -7.16 -15.87 5.21
C ARG A 97 -8.58 -15.32 5.10
N ARG A 98 -9.43 -15.87 4.23
CA ARG A 98 -10.83 -15.46 4.05
C ARG A 98 -11.73 -15.90 5.21
N GLU A 99 -11.53 -17.11 5.71
CA GLU A 99 -12.25 -17.62 6.89
C GLU A 99 -12.07 -16.73 8.13
N ASN A 100 -10.86 -16.21 8.35
CA ASN A 100 -10.59 -15.28 9.44
C ASN A 100 -9.55 -14.22 9.01
N PRO A 101 -10.02 -13.03 8.59
CA PRO A 101 -9.15 -11.94 8.14
C PRO A 101 -8.14 -11.43 9.18
N LYS A 102 -8.34 -11.75 10.47
CA LYS A 102 -7.42 -11.34 11.55
C LYS A 102 -6.18 -12.24 11.65
N ARG A 103 -6.19 -13.44 11.07
CA ARG A 103 -5.06 -14.40 11.14
C ARG A 103 -3.82 -13.82 10.50
N SER A 104 -2.70 -13.73 11.22
CA SER A 104 -1.45 -13.22 10.66
C SER A 104 -0.90 -14.16 9.57
N ILE A 105 -0.06 -13.63 8.68
CA ILE A 105 0.60 -14.44 7.65
C ILE A 105 1.46 -15.54 8.27
N ALA A 106 2.14 -15.24 9.39
CA ALA A 106 2.92 -16.23 10.13
C ALA A 106 2.04 -17.36 10.71
N ALA A 107 0.84 -17.03 11.20
CA ALA A 107 -0.11 -18.03 11.68
C ALA A 107 -0.59 -18.93 10.53
N ILE A 108 -0.86 -18.36 9.35
CA ILE A 108 -1.26 -19.13 8.16
C ILE A 108 -0.14 -20.08 7.72
N ILE A 109 1.11 -19.61 7.70
CA ILE A 109 2.27 -20.47 7.41
C ILE A 109 2.36 -21.61 8.43
N GLY A 110 2.30 -21.30 9.72
CA GLY A 110 2.35 -22.32 10.77
C GLY A 110 1.20 -23.34 10.69
N MET A 111 -0.01 -22.92 10.32
CA MET A 111 -1.12 -23.86 10.09
C MET A 111 -0.85 -24.80 8.92
N LEU A 112 -0.29 -24.27 7.82
CA LEU A 112 0.07 -25.08 6.66
C LEU A 112 1.20 -26.07 7.00
N GLU A 113 2.20 -25.66 7.77
CA GLU A 113 3.30 -26.51 8.26
C GLU A 113 2.78 -27.62 9.18
N VAL A 114 1.94 -27.28 10.16
CA VAL A 114 1.35 -28.26 11.11
C VAL A 114 0.44 -29.27 10.40
N SER A 115 -0.28 -28.83 9.37
CA SER A 115 -1.15 -29.71 8.57
C SER A 115 -0.39 -30.60 7.57
N GLY A 116 0.94 -30.50 7.50
CA GLY A 116 1.78 -31.28 6.58
C GLY A 116 1.65 -30.87 5.11
N GLN A 117 1.07 -29.69 4.83
CA GLN A 117 0.88 -29.18 3.47
C GLN A 117 2.16 -28.53 2.91
N VAL A 118 3.05 -28.07 3.79
CA VAL A 118 4.37 -27.55 3.45
C VAL A 118 5.41 -27.99 4.46
N GLU A 119 6.64 -28.19 3.98
CA GLU A 119 7.80 -28.36 4.84
C GLU A 119 8.13 -27.04 5.59
N PRO A 120 8.62 -27.11 6.84
CA PRO A 120 9.03 -25.94 7.60
C PRO A 120 10.00 -25.05 6.82
N GLY A 121 9.67 -23.77 6.68
CA GLY A 121 10.52 -22.80 5.98
C GLY A 121 10.47 -22.85 4.45
N TYR A 122 9.68 -23.75 3.85
CA TYR A 122 9.40 -23.74 2.41
C TYR A 122 8.68 -22.45 1.99
N LEU A 123 7.70 -22.01 2.79
CA LEU A 123 6.93 -20.81 2.52
C LEU A 123 7.51 -19.57 3.22
N LYS A 124 7.94 -18.58 2.44
CA LYS A 124 8.39 -17.30 2.99
C LYS A 124 7.21 -16.34 3.19
N ARG A 125 7.24 -15.63 4.32
CA ARG A 125 6.25 -14.58 4.65
C ARG A 125 6.09 -13.53 3.54
N SER A 126 7.20 -13.08 2.94
CA SER A 126 7.19 -12.07 1.87
C SER A 126 6.45 -12.57 0.63
N THR A 127 6.68 -13.82 0.24
CA THR A 127 6.03 -14.42 -0.93
C THR A 127 4.52 -14.51 -0.72
N LEU A 128 4.08 -15.02 0.43
CA LEU A 128 2.66 -15.13 0.72
C LEU A 128 1.98 -13.76 0.88
N TYR A 129 2.70 -12.77 1.42
CA TYR A 129 2.24 -11.38 1.46
C TYR A 129 1.96 -10.81 0.07
N ASP A 130 2.86 -11.04 -0.90
CA ASP A 130 2.67 -10.55 -2.27
C ASP A 130 1.46 -11.21 -2.94
N HIS A 131 1.25 -12.51 -2.73
CA HIS A 131 0.05 -13.21 -3.21
C HIS A 131 -1.23 -12.65 -2.56
N PHE A 132 -1.23 -12.43 -1.24
CA PHE A 132 -2.37 -11.79 -0.56
C PHE A 132 -2.61 -10.36 -1.01
N ARG A 133 -1.55 -9.60 -1.33
CA ARG A 133 -1.67 -8.26 -1.88
C ARG A 133 -2.31 -8.27 -3.27
N LYS A 134 -1.86 -9.15 -4.16
CA LYS A 134 -2.47 -9.35 -5.50
C LYS A 134 -3.94 -9.78 -5.39
N ALA A 135 -4.27 -10.62 -4.40
CA ALA A 135 -5.64 -11.05 -4.12
C ALA A 135 -6.49 -10.02 -3.35
N GLY A 136 -5.94 -8.87 -2.94
CA GLY A 136 -6.66 -7.83 -2.20
C GLY A 136 -6.95 -8.17 -0.72
N LEU A 137 -6.21 -9.10 -0.11
CA LEU A 137 -6.44 -9.66 1.23
C LEU A 137 -5.51 -9.10 2.33
N THR A 138 -4.67 -8.12 1.99
CA THR A 138 -3.69 -7.51 2.92
C THR A 138 -4.32 -6.50 3.86
N LYS A 139 -5.30 -5.73 3.38
CA LYS A 139 -6.07 -4.86 4.27
C LYS A 139 -7.13 -5.73 4.93
N PRO A 140 -7.28 -5.70 6.27
CA PRO A 140 -8.56 -6.08 6.81
C PRO A 140 -9.57 -5.21 6.06
N ARG A 141 -10.49 -5.83 5.31
CA ARG A 141 -11.80 -5.21 5.12
C ARG A 141 -12.32 -5.09 6.56
N MET A 142 -11.90 -4.03 7.25
CA MET A 142 -12.84 -3.34 8.12
C MET A 142 -14.03 -3.21 7.20
N ALA A 143 -15.08 -3.97 7.48
CA ALA A 143 -16.38 -3.58 7.03
C ALA A 143 -16.45 -2.12 7.49
N LEU A 144 -16.23 -1.19 6.55
CA LEU A 144 -16.66 0.17 6.69
C LEU A 144 -18.16 0.00 6.72
N LYS A 145 -18.67 -0.34 7.91
CA LYS A 145 -20.02 -0.06 8.31
C LYS A 145 -20.08 1.45 8.17
N ASP A 146 -20.48 1.93 6.99
CA ASP A 146 -20.75 3.33 6.65
C ASP A 146 -21.88 3.85 7.55
N THR A 147 -21.61 3.93 8.86
CA THR A 147 -22.59 4.29 9.88
C THR A 147 -22.30 5.67 10.44
N TYR A 148 -21.11 6.21 10.17
CA TYR A 148 -20.71 7.54 10.62
C TYR A 148 -20.81 8.52 9.46
N ARG A 149 -21.99 9.13 9.31
CA ARG A 149 -22.13 10.33 8.48
C ARG A 149 -21.55 11.51 9.25
N ARG A 150 -20.76 12.34 8.56
CA ARG A 150 -20.31 13.62 9.14
C ARG A 150 -21.55 14.50 9.35
N TYR A 151 -21.75 14.95 10.57
CA TYR A 151 -22.88 15.77 10.98
C TYR A 151 -22.37 16.94 11.81
N GLN A 152 -22.89 18.14 11.54
CA GLN A 152 -22.55 19.39 12.22
C GLN A 152 -23.79 20.30 12.22
N ALA A 153 -23.97 21.09 13.28
CA ALA A 153 -24.96 22.17 13.32
C ALA A 153 -24.73 23.20 12.20
N ILE A 154 -25.80 23.84 11.74
CA ILE A 154 -25.78 24.81 10.63
C ILE A 154 -25.49 26.22 11.16
N HIS A 155 -25.94 26.54 12.38
CA HIS A 155 -25.81 27.86 13.01
C HIS A 155 -25.14 27.80 14.39
N ARG A 156 -24.61 28.95 14.84
CA ARG A 156 -24.08 29.13 16.20
C ARG A 156 -25.21 29.00 17.19
N ASN A 157 -24.96 28.36 18.33
CA ASN A 157 -25.92 28.19 19.40
C ASN A 157 -27.17 27.38 19.00
N GLU A 158 -27.11 26.59 17.93
CA GLU A 158 -28.16 25.61 17.57
C GLU A 158 -28.02 24.33 18.38
N ARG A 159 -26.78 23.90 18.64
CA ARG A 159 -26.52 22.72 19.47
C ARG A 159 -25.23 22.84 20.23
N TRP A 160 -25.31 22.47 21.50
CA TRP A 160 -24.14 22.16 22.30
C TRP A 160 -23.91 20.67 22.41
N ILE A 161 -22.65 20.28 22.36
CA ILE A 161 -22.18 18.93 22.64
C ILE A 161 -21.50 18.98 24.01
N GLY A 162 -21.96 18.15 24.93
CA GLY A 162 -21.34 17.95 26.23
C GLY A 162 -20.48 16.69 26.23
N ASP A 163 -19.32 16.77 26.87
CA ASP A 163 -18.49 15.60 27.16
C ASP A 163 -17.86 15.71 28.56
N THR A 164 -17.57 14.54 29.14
CA THR A 164 -16.93 14.42 30.46
C THR A 164 -15.60 13.72 30.31
N CYS A 165 -14.52 14.38 30.75
CA CYS A 165 -13.18 13.82 30.72
C CYS A 165 -12.71 13.44 32.13
N HIS A 166 -12.16 12.23 32.27
CA HIS A 166 -11.45 11.78 33.47
C HIS A 166 -10.07 12.44 33.48
N LEU A 167 -9.96 13.61 34.10
CA LEU A 167 -8.84 14.51 33.88
C LEU A 167 -7.55 14.06 34.60
N THR A 168 -7.59 14.00 35.93
CA THR A 168 -6.40 13.68 36.75
C THR A 168 -6.81 13.33 38.19
N TYR A 169 -5.82 13.01 39.03
CA TYR A 169 -5.96 12.88 40.48
C TYR A 169 -5.34 14.10 41.15
N LEU A 170 -6.09 14.77 42.03
CA LEU A 170 -5.60 15.86 42.85
C LEU A 170 -5.51 15.43 44.31
N GLY A 171 -4.46 15.88 45.02
CA GLY A 171 -4.36 15.73 46.47
C GLY A 171 -5.35 16.65 47.18
N GLU A 172 -5.79 16.26 48.38
CA GLU A 172 -6.52 17.16 49.27
C GLU A 172 -5.55 18.17 49.90
N LEU A 173 -5.98 19.45 50.01
CA LEU A 173 -5.17 20.51 50.63
C LEU A 173 -4.82 20.19 52.08
N GLU A 174 -5.73 19.52 52.78
CA GLU A 174 -5.57 19.13 54.20
C GLU A 174 -4.79 17.83 54.37
N ASN A 175 -4.71 16.99 53.33
CA ASN A 175 -3.98 15.72 53.36
C ASN A 175 -3.42 15.36 51.96
N PRO A 176 -2.14 15.69 51.69
CA PRO A 176 -1.49 15.43 50.40
C PRO A 176 -1.44 13.95 49.99
N ASP A 177 -1.46 13.02 50.95
CA ASP A 177 -1.42 11.58 50.69
C ASP A 177 -2.77 11.04 50.18
N LYS A 178 -3.85 11.77 50.45
CA LYS A 178 -5.19 11.39 50.00
C LYS A 178 -5.50 12.06 48.67
N LYS A 179 -5.49 11.24 47.60
CA LYS A 179 -5.81 11.67 46.24
C LYS A 179 -7.25 11.38 45.89
N HIS A 180 -7.91 12.32 45.20
CA HIS A 180 -9.23 12.12 44.64
C HIS A 180 -9.21 12.38 43.13
N LYS A 181 -10.08 11.67 42.41
CA LYS A 181 -10.21 11.81 40.95
C LYS A 181 -11.00 13.08 40.62
N VAL A 182 -10.56 13.78 39.59
CA VAL A 182 -11.19 15.00 39.09
C VAL A 182 -11.71 14.77 37.69
N PHE A 183 -12.94 15.22 37.47
CA PHE A 183 -13.67 15.10 36.22
C PHE A 183 -13.89 16.49 35.64
N LEU A 184 -13.59 16.66 34.36
CA LEU A 184 -13.89 17.89 33.61
C LEU A 184 -15.19 17.67 32.87
N PHE A 185 -16.20 18.49 33.16
CA PHE A 185 -17.42 18.60 32.37
C PHE A 185 -17.28 19.79 31.45
N ALA A 186 -17.35 19.58 30.14
CA ALA A 186 -17.21 20.63 29.14
C ALA A 186 -18.38 20.60 28.15
N TRP A 187 -18.90 21.79 27.85
CA TRP A 187 -19.95 22.04 26.88
C TRP A 187 -19.38 22.87 25.74
N MET A 188 -19.59 22.44 24.51
CA MET A 188 -19.05 23.08 23.32
C MET A 188 -20.14 23.32 22.28
N ASP A 189 -20.16 24.51 21.70
CA ASP A 189 -20.98 24.81 20.52
C ASP A 189 -20.47 24.04 19.30
N ASP A 190 -21.34 23.24 18.67
CA ASP A 190 -20.93 22.33 17.58
C ASP A 190 -20.54 23.07 16.29
N PHE A 191 -21.16 24.23 16.02
CA PHE A 191 -20.84 25.03 14.85
C PHE A 191 -19.50 25.76 15.01
N SER A 192 -19.37 26.58 16.06
CA SER A 192 -18.21 27.46 16.25
C SER A 192 -17.04 26.82 17.00
N ARG A 193 -17.22 25.63 17.58
CA ARG A 193 -16.26 24.94 18.46
C ARG A 193 -15.89 25.75 19.71
N LYS A 194 -16.69 26.75 20.07
CA LYS A 194 -16.52 27.53 21.28
C LYS A 194 -16.90 26.68 22.49
N ILE A 195 -16.02 26.59 23.48
CA ILE A 195 -16.37 26.06 24.81
C ILE A 195 -17.29 27.07 25.49
N VAL A 196 -18.56 26.70 25.69
CA VAL A 196 -19.56 27.57 26.32
C VAL A 196 -19.47 27.48 27.84
N HIS A 197 -19.09 26.33 28.39
CA HIS A 197 -18.79 26.18 29.81
C HIS A 197 -17.87 24.99 30.03
N ALA A 198 -16.94 25.12 30.98
CA ALA A 198 -16.09 24.02 31.40
C ALA A 198 -15.80 24.15 32.90
N GLN A 199 -15.99 23.06 33.65
CA GLN A 199 -15.79 23.08 35.10
C GLN A 199 -15.32 21.72 35.62
N LEU A 200 -14.50 21.77 36.67
CA LEU A 200 -13.98 20.60 37.36
C LEU A 200 -14.89 20.18 38.51
N TYR A 201 -15.10 18.88 38.66
CA TYR A 201 -15.89 18.25 39.72
C TYR A 201 -15.14 17.07 40.32
N LYS A 202 -15.42 16.77 41.59
CA LYS A 202 -14.85 15.62 42.32
C LYS A 202 -15.57 14.30 42.02
N ALA A 203 -16.73 14.34 41.35
CA ALA A 203 -17.51 13.16 41.04
C ALA A 203 -18.23 13.32 39.69
N GLU A 204 -18.25 12.25 38.91
CA GLU A 204 -19.06 12.12 37.70
C GLU A 204 -20.48 11.68 38.09
N ARG A 205 -21.34 12.64 38.43
CA ARG A 205 -22.73 12.38 38.85
C ARG A 205 -23.67 13.40 38.23
N MET A 206 -24.96 13.05 38.18
CA MET A 206 -26.02 13.89 37.63
C MET A 206 -26.01 15.35 38.16
N PRO A 207 -25.80 15.62 39.47
CA PRO A 207 -25.77 17.00 39.95
C PRO A 207 -24.65 17.86 39.35
N ALA A 208 -23.49 17.26 39.02
CA ALA A 208 -22.39 17.97 38.36
C ALA A 208 -22.72 18.30 36.91
N LEU A 209 -23.40 17.38 36.21
CA LEU A 209 -23.89 17.60 34.86
C LEU A 209 -24.92 18.76 34.84
N GLU A 210 -25.92 18.70 35.72
CA GLU A 210 -26.98 19.71 35.84
C GLU A 210 -26.42 21.09 36.21
N ASP A 211 -25.53 21.18 37.19
CA ASP A 211 -24.88 22.44 37.59
C ASP A 211 -24.07 23.04 36.42
N SER A 212 -23.28 22.21 35.73
CA SER A 212 -22.48 22.67 34.59
C SER A 212 -23.34 23.16 33.42
N LEU A 213 -24.43 22.46 33.11
CA LEU A 213 -25.35 22.83 32.04
C LEU A 213 -26.13 24.08 32.39
N LYS A 214 -26.63 24.18 33.63
CA LYS A 214 -27.37 25.35 34.11
C LYS A 214 -26.52 26.61 34.03
N LYS A 215 -25.24 26.53 34.42
CA LYS A 215 -24.29 27.64 34.29
C LYS A 215 -24.07 28.03 32.83
N ALA A 216 -23.90 27.06 31.94
CA ALA A 216 -23.78 27.32 30.50
C ALA A 216 -25.01 28.08 29.97
N ILE A 217 -26.22 27.64 30.32
CA ILE A 217 -27.49 28.26 29.92
C ILE A 217 -27.62 29.67 30.49
N ILE A 218 -27.28 29.89 31.76
CA ILE A 218 -27.35 31.22 32.38
C ILE A 218 -26.43 32.22 31.67
N THR A 219 -25.24 31.80 31.25
CA THR A 219 -24.26 32.68 30.60
C THR A 219 -24.51 32.88 29.11
N HIS A 220 -25.00 31.87 28.40
CA HIS A 220 -25.08 31.87 26.93
C HIS A 220 -26.50 31.74 26.36
N GLY A 221 -27.52 31.62 27.21
CA GLY A 221 -28.90 31.38 26.79
C GLY A 221 -29.15 29.91 26.46
N LEU A 222 -30.37 29.60 26.05
CA LEU A 222 -30.73 28.27 25.54
C LEU A 222 -30.26 28.13 24.08
N PRO A 223 -29.79 26.95 23.67
CA PRO A 223 -29.67 26.62 22.26
C PRO A 223 -31.03 26.63 21.55
N GLU A 224 -31.06 27.02 20.27
CA GLU A 224 -32.28 27.03 19.42
C GLU A 224 -32.69 25.65 18.90
#